data_AF-A0A1Z2KVM5-F1
#
_entry.id   AF-A0A1Z2KVM5-F1
#
_cell.length_a   1.000
_cell.length_b   1.000
_cell.length_c   1.000
_cell.angle_alpha   90.00
_cell.angle_beta   90.00
_cell.angle_gamma   90.00
#
_symmetry.space_group_name_H-M   'P 1'
#
loop_
_entity.id
_entity.type
_entity.pdbx_description
1 polymer ?
#
loop_
_entity_poly.entity_id
_entity_poly.type
_entity_poly.pdbx_seq_one_letter_code
_entity_poly.pdbx_strand_id
1 'polypeptide(L)'
;MNTEPSGPARHHDRGTWLVGFTDRIAVVCPGCGGRALVVPRPGLAEPKYFSELLFRPRRLACAGCGAVDTWEAGTRGAGLVGAAPGGTEDPFFRRPLWLQTRCAGRILWAYNTRHVDELAAYVGAHLRERGGASPTMAMIPRLPAWLKRAENRPKVLAGLETLRALDRRSTAADRSAAAHERGDRPRPYGSLYFRGGAY
;
A
#
# COMPACT_ATOMS: atom_id res chain seq x y z
N MET A 1 -19.34 -34.79 -4.48
CA MET A 1 -18.46 -34.67 -3.30
C MET A 1 -18.03 -33.22 -3.20
N ASN A 2 -18.78 -32.42 -2.45
CA ASN A 2 -18.43 -31.03 -2.19
C ASN A 2 -17.69 -30.99 -0.86
N THR A 3 -16.36 -30.91 -0.90
CA THR A 3 -15.56 -30.70 0.29
C THR A 3 -15.63 -29.21 0.63
N GLU A 4 -16.64 -28.83 1.43
CA GLU A 4 -16.61 -27.54 2.10
C GLU A 4 -15.43 -27.56 3.11
N PRO A 5 -14.54 -26.56 3.10
CA PRO A 5 -13.49 -26.49 4.11
C PRO A 5 -14.11 -26.09 5.45
N SER A 6 -14.57 -27.08 6.21
CA SER A 6 -15.08 -26.93 7.58
C SER A 6 -13.93 -26.73 8.56
N GLY A 7 -13.40 -25.51 8.60
CA GLY A 7 -12.46 -25.04 9.62
C GLY A 7 -12.53 -23.53 9.76
N PRO A 8 -12.17 -22.95 10.92
CA PRO A 8 -12.10 -21.50 11.08
C PRO A 8 -11.16 -20.92 10.02
N ALA A 9 -11.55 -19.84 9.35
CA ALA A 9 -10.75 -19.20 8.32
C ALA A 9 -9.31 -18.95 8.82
N ARG A 10 -8.32 -19.50 8.11
CA ARG A 10 -6.89 -19.42 8.47
C ARG A 10 -6.16 -18.46 7.54
N HIS A 11 -5.29 -17.63 8.11
CA HIS A 11 -4.35 -16.80 7.36
C HIS A 11 -2.92 -17.22 7.67
N HIS A 12 -2.10 -17.36 6.63
CA HIS A 12 -0.68 -17.65 6.73
C HIS A 12 0.11 -16.41 6.30
N ASP A 13 0.86 -15.82 7.23
CA ASP A 13 1.71 -14.66 6.94
C ASP A 13 2.90 -15.07 6.07
N ARG A 14 2.87 -14.67 4.80
CA ARG A 14 3.96 -14.91 3.84
C ARG A 14 5.18 -14.00 4.06
N GLY A 15 5.13 -13.10 5.04
CA GLY A 15 6.21 -12.16 5.31
C GLY A 15 6.35 -11.07 4.25
N THR A 16 5.29 -10.80 3.47
CA THR A 16 5.34 -9.80 2.39
C THR A 16 5.57 -8.42 2.96
N TRP A 17 6.56 -7.70 2.42
CA TRP A 17 6.86 -6.33 2.80
C TRP A 17 5.80 -5.40 2.22
N LEU A 18 5.49 -4.30 2.90
CA LEU A 18 4.53 -3.31 2.41
C LEU A 18 4.90 -2.77 1.02
N VAL A 19 6.20 -2.66 0.71
CA VAL A 19 6.68 -2.22 -0.61
C VAL A 19 6.24 -3.17 -1.76
N GLY A 20 5.95 -4.44 -1.46
CA GLY A 20 5.46 -5.41 -2.44
C GLY A 20 4.07 -5.08 -3.00
N PHE A 21 3.35 -4.14 -2.39
CA PHE A 21 2.06 -3.62 -2.86
C PHE A 21 2.18 -2.27 -3.57
N THR A 22 3.40 -1.84 -3.92
CA THR A 22 3.63 -0.57 -4.62
C THR A 22 3.68 -0.72 -6.14
N ASP A 23 3.42 -1.90 -6.68
CA ASP A 23 3.35 -2.18 -8.13
C ASP A 23 2.31 -1.32 -8.85
N ARG A 24 1.24 -0.98 -8.14
CA ARG A 24 0.21 -0.04 -8.59
C ARG A 24 -0.35 0.67 -7.37
N ILE A 25 -0.30 1.99 -7.33
CA ILE A 25 -0.84 2.78 -6.21
C ILE A 25 -1.91 3.72 -6.74
N ALA A 26 -3.13 3.60 -6.22
CA ALA A 26 -4.20 4.52 -6.52
C ALA A 26 -4.08 5.79 -5.66
N VAL A 27 -3.98 6.95 -6.30
CA VAL A 27 -3.77 8.25 -5.66
C VAL A 27 -4.79 9.28 -6.15
N VAL A 28 -4.94 10.36 -5.40
CA VAL A 28 -5.71 11.53 -5.81
C VAL A 28 -4.89 12.35 -6.81
N CYS A 29 -5.43 12.49 -8.03
CA CYS A 29 -4.82 13.28 -9.10
C CYS A 29 -4.62 14.75 -8.66
N PRO A 30 -3.43 15.34 -8.87
CA PRO A 30 -3.20 16.76 -8.61
C PRO A 30 -4.00 17.70 -9.50
N GLY A 31 -4.29 17.30 -10.74
CA GLY A 31 -5.00 18.17 -11.69
C GLY A 31 -6.51 18.20 -11.47
N CYS A 32 -7.17 17.04 -11.57
CA CYS A 32 -8.64 16.98 -11.52
C CYS A 32 -9.22 16.50 -10.19
N GLY A 33 -8.40 16.02 -9.25
CA GLY A 33 -8.87 15.45 -7.98
C GLY A 33 -9.53 14.07 -8.09
N GLY A 34 -9.68 13.51 -9.30
CA GLY A 34 -10.10 12.13 -9.55
C GLY A 34 -8.99 11.11 -9.28
N ARG A 35 -9.21 9.85 -9.69
CA ARG A 35 -8.22 8.78 -9.50
C ARG A 35 -7.09 8.86 -10.51
N ALA A 36 -5.86 8.84 -10.01
CA ALA A 36 -4.65 8.62 -10.78
C ALA A 36 -3.92 7.38 -10.27
N LEU A 37 -2.99 6.88 -11.07
CA LEU A 37 -2.20 5.69 -10.76
C LEU A 37 -0.72 6.03 -10.75
N VAL A 38 -0.03 5.55 -9.74
CA VAL A 38 1.43 5.52 -9.67
C VAL A 38 1.89 4.09 -9.91
N VAL A 39 2.74 3.89 -10.93
CA VAL A 39 3.26 2.57 -11.33
C VAL A 39 4.78 2.66 -11.54
N PRO A 40 5.55 1.56 -11.42
CA PRO A 40 6.92 1.51 -11.92
C PRO A 40 6.99 1.97 -13.38
N ARG A 41 8.05 2.68 -13.76
CA ARG A 41 8.29 3.02 -15.17
C ARG A 41 8.36 1.71 -15.99
N PRO A 42 7.61 1.60 -17.10
CA PRO A 42 7.70 0.45 -17.98
C PRO A 42 9.11 0.25 -18.55
N GLY A 43 9.43 -0.98 -18.99
CA GLY A 43 10.69 -1.30 -19.67
C GLY A 43 11.91 -1.42 -18.75
N LEU A 44 11.72 -1.48 -17.43
CA LEU A 44 12.81 -1.78 -16.50
C LEU A 44 12.89 -3.29 -16.22
N ALA A 45 14.11 -3.82 -16.01
CA ALA A 45 14.34 -5.22 -15.67
C ALA A 45 13.63 -5.65 -14.36
N GLU A 46 13.29 -6.92 -14.18
CA GLU A 46 12.68 -7.37 -12.93
C GLU A 46 13.57 -7.11 -11.71
N PRO A 47 13.00 -6.68 -10.57
CA PRO A 47 13.79 -6.40 -9.38
C PRO A 47 14.32 -7.71 -8.81
N LYS A 48 15.61 -7.77 -8.47
CA LYS A 48 16.20 -8.97 -7.83
C LYS A 48 15.82 -9.03 -6.35
N TYR A 49 15.68 -7.87 -5.71
CA TYR A 49 15.31 -7.74 -4.31
C TYR A 49 14.09 -6.83 -4.11
N PHE A 50 13.23 -7.16 -3.14
CA PHE A 50 12.07 -6.32 -2.79
C PHE A 50 12.46 -4.89 -2.39
N SER A 51 13.65 -4.70 -1.82
CA SER A 51 14.16 -3.38 -1.45
C SER A 51 14.36 -2.46 -2.65
N GLU A 52 14.66 -3.00 -3.83
CA GLU A 52 14.85 -2.20 -5.05
C GLU A 52 13.58 -1.43 -5.42
N LEU A 53 12.40 -1.97 -5.11
CA LEU A 53 11.10 -1.32 -5.35
C LEU A 53 11.00 0.08 -4.72
N LEU A 54 11.78 0.37 -3.67
CA LEU A 54 11.83 1.67 -3.00
C LEU A 54 12.54 2.75 -3.84
N PHE A 55 13.39 2.36 -4.79
CA PHE A 55 14.24 3.27 -5.56
C PHE A 55 13.86 3.31 -7.05
N ARG A 56 12.96 2.42 -7.49
CA ARG A 56 12.61 2.33 -8.92
C ARG A 56 11.89 3.60 -9.38
N PRO A 57 12.29 4.14 -10.55
CA PRO A 57 11.57 5.23 -11.16
C PRO A 57 10.08 4.93 -11.30
N ARG A 58 9.23 5.90 -10.96
CA ARG A 58 7.77 5.79 -11.02
C ARG A 58 7.18 6.77 -12.01
N ARG A 59 6.02 6.42 -12.55
CA ARG A 59 5.19 7.30 -13.35
C ARG A 59 3.83 7.43 -12.71
N LEU A 60 3.38 8.67 -12.52
CA LEU A 60 2.00 9.01 -12.22
C LEU A 60 1.27 9.25 -13.54
N ALA A 61 0.06 8.71 -13.68
CA ALA A 61 -0.82 9.00 -14.81
C ALA A 61 -2.29 9.06 -14.38
N CYS A 62 -3.01 10.08 -14.84
CA CYS A 62 -4.44 10.20 -14.66
C CYS A 62 -5.17 9.92 -15.98
N ALA A 63 -6.07 8.94 -15.98
CA ALA A 63 -6.90 8.63 -17.14
C ALA A 63 -8.03 9.65 -17.37
N GLY A 64 -8.41 10.44 -16.35
CA GLY A 64 -9.49 11.40 -16.44
C GLY A 64 -9.09 12.72 -17.11
N CYS A 65 -7.97 13.32 -16.70
CA CYS A 65 -7.51 14.61 -17.24
C CYS A 65 -6.18 14.56 -17.99
N GLY A 66 -5.55 13.38 -18.12
CA GLY A 66 -4.28 13.22 -18.83
C GLY A 66 -3.05 13.69 -18.08
N ALA A 67 -3.16 14.16 -16.83
CA ALA A 67 -2.01 14.57 -16.03
C ALA A 67 -1.01 13.42 -15.86
N VAL A 68 0.26 13.73 -16.09
CA VAL A 68 1.38 12.78 -15.99
C VAL A 68 2.52 13.40 -15.19
N ASP A 69 3.24 12.59 -14.43
CA ASP A 69 4.43 13.00 -13.69
C ASP A 69 5.40 11.83 -13.56
N THR A 70 6.66 12.10 -13.29
CA THR A 70 7.72 11.11 -13.14
C THR A 70 8.48 11.33 -11.85
N TRP A 71 8.86 10.23 -11.20
CA TRP A 71 9.64 10.25 -9.97
C TRP A 71 10.88 9.39 -10.16
N GLU A 72 12.00 9.87 -9.64
CA GLU A 72 13.26 9.13 -9.53
C GLU A 72 13.78 9.22 -8.09
N ALA A 73 14.50 8.19 -7.66
CA ALA A 73 15.10 8.19 -6.33
C ALA A 73 16.13 9.30 -6.21
N GLY A 74 16.02 10.09 -5.13
CA GLY A 74 17.03 11.09 -4.80
C GLY A 74 18.36 10.45 -4.43
N THR A 75 19.42 11.25 -4.40
CA THR A 75 20.77 10.81 -4.03
C THR A 75 21.28 11.53 -2.79
N ARG A 76 22.02 10.82 -1.94
CA ARG A 76 22.81 11.38 -0.83
C ARG A 76 24.21 10.80 -0.88
N GLY A 77 25.18 11.59 -1.35
CA GLY A 77 26.50 11.08 -1.71
C GLY A 77 26.40 10.00 -2.79
N ALA A 78 27.08 8.86 -2.60
CA ALA A 78 26.99 7.71 -3.49
C ALA A 78 25.74 6.81 -3.27
N GLY A 79 24.88 7.18 -2.31
CA GLY A 79 23.67 6.41 -1.98
C GLY A 79 22.41 6.93 -2.65
N LEU A 80 21.52 6.03 -3.05
CA LEU A 80 20.13 6.33 -3.37
C LEU A 80 19.31 6.42 -2.09
N VAL A 81 18.42 7.41 -2.05
CA VAL A 81 17.45 7.62 -0.98
C VAL A 81 16.12 7.01 -1.42
N GLY A 82 15.67 6.02 -0.67
CA GLY A 82 14.48 5.24 -0.98
C GLY A 82 13.22 5.97 -0.59
N ALA A 83 12.14 5.67 -1.30
CA ALA A 83 10.81 6.01 -0.87
C ALA A 83 10.51 5.34 0.48
N ALA A 84 9.65 5.95 1.30
CA ALA A 84 9.25 5.42 2.59
C ALA A 84 7.77 4.99 2.57
N PRO A 85 7.46 3.70 2.31
CA PRO A 85 6.10 3.19 2.34
C PRO A 85 5.46 3.29 3.73
N GLY A 86 4.15 3.40 3.71
CA GLY A 86 3.26 3.51 4.86
C GLY A 86 2.48 4.81 4.86
N GLY A 87 1.38 4.80 5.59
CA GLY A 87 0.52 5.95 5.81
C GLY A 87 -0.41 6.30 4.65
N THR A 88 -1.05 7.45 4.82
CA THR A 88 -2.16 7.99 4.01
C THR A 88 -1.73 8.67 2.71
N GLU A 89 -0.44 8.66 2.39
CA GLU A 89 0.15 9.25 1.19
C GLU A 89 0.97 8.19 0.43
N ASP A 90 1.03 8.32 -0.89
CA ASP A 90 1.92 7.50 -1.69
C ASP A 90 3.39 7.86 -1.39
N PRO A 91 4.30 6.86 -1.40
CA PRO A 91 5.65 7.08 -0.92
C PRO A 91 6.55 7.82 -1.91
N PHE A 92 6.13 8.02 -3.17
CA PHE A 92 6.96 8.58 -4.24
C PHE A 92 6.60 10.05 -4.51
N PHE A 93 5.34 10.32 -4.81
CA PHE A 93 4.84 11.66 -5.16
C PHE A 93 4.18 12.39 -3.99
N ARG A 94 4.09 11.75 -2.82
CA ARG A 94 3.45 12.30 -1.60
C ARG A 94 2.01 12.75 -1.84
N ARG A 95 1.33 12.10 -2.79
CA ARG A 95 -0.08 12.34 -3.08
C ARG A 95 -0.93 11.57 -2.08
N PRO A 96 -2.08 12.14 -1.68
CA PRO A 96 -3.00 11.40 -0.84
C PRO A 96 -3.52 10.16 -1.59
N LEU A 97 -3.64 9.03 -0.89
CA LEU A 97 -4.14 7.79 -1.48
C LEU A 97 -5.62 7.91 -1.85
N TRP A 98 -6.01 7.26 -2.95
CA TRP A 98 -7.40 7.15 -3.36
C TRP A 98 -8.19 6.21 -2.46
N LEU A 99 -7.58 5.07 -2.10
CA LEU A 99 -8.22 4.04 -1.28
C LEU A 99 -8.04 4.36 0.20
N GLN A 100 -8.86 5.28 0.70
CA GLN A 100 -8.91 5.66 2.11
C GLN A 100 -10.35 5.84 2.60
N THR A 101 -10.62 5.45 3.83
CA THR A 101 -11.92 5.65 4.47
C THR A 101 -11.78 5.81 5.98
N ARG A 102 -12.74 6.49 6.61
CA ARG A 102 -12.83 6.53 8.07
C ARG A 102 -13.33 5.18 8.58
N CYS A 103 -12.60 4.60 9.52
CA CYS A 103 -12.92 3.31 10.13
C CYS A 103 -12.50 3.32 11.61
N ALA A 104 -13.43 3.02 12.51
CA ALA A 104 -13.17 2.96 13.95
C ALA A 104 -12.46 4.21 14.52
N GLY A 105 -12.85 5.41 14.06
CA GLY A 105 -12.26 6.69 14.49
C GLY A 105 -10.86 6.96 13.94
N ARG A 106 -10.39 6.18 12.96
CA ARG A 106 -9.07 6.29 12.33
C ARG A 106 -9.21 6.21 10.81
N ILE A 107 -8.11 6.38 10.08
CA ILE A 107 -8.08 6.20 8.63
C ILE A 107 -7.62 4.78 8.30
N LEU A 108 -8.48 4.04 7.61
CA LEU A 108 -8.13 2.79 6.94
C LEU A 108 -7.73 3.12 5.51
N TRP A 109 -6.58 2.63 5.07
CA TRP A 109 -6.04 2.91 3.75
C TRP A 109 -5.41 1.67 3.12
N ALA A 110 -5.30 1.68 1.80
CA ALA A 110 -4.57 0.68 1.03
C ALA A 110 -3.93 1.32 -0.21
N TYR A 111 -2.97 0.62 -0.84
CA TYR A 111 -2.35 1.09 -2.08
C TYR A 111 -3.14 0.65 -3.32
N ASN A 112 -3.61 -0.59 -3.30
CA ASN A 112 -4.37 -1.22 -4.36
C ASN A 112 -5.23 -2.35 -3.81
N THR A 113 -6.01 -2.97 -4.68
CA THR A 113 -6.89 -4.09 -4.35
C THR A 113 -6.14 -5.29 -3.78
N ARG A 114 -4.94 -5.62 -4.28
CA ARG A 114 -4.11 -6.70 -3.71
C ARG A 114 -3.76 -6.45 -2.24
N HIS A 115 -3.48 -5.19 -1.88
CA HIS A 115 -3.27 -4.80 -0.48
C HIS A 115 -4.56 -4.93 0.33
N VAL A 116 -5.70 -4.50 -0.22
CA VAL A 116 -7.02 -4.68 0.43
C VAL A 116 -7.33 -6.15 0.69
N ASP A 117 -7.04 -7.02 -0.27
CA ASP A 117 -7.28 -8.46 -0.18
C ASP A 117 -6.41 -9.12 0.89
N GLU A 118 -5.13 -8.77 0.97
CA GLU A 118 -4.23 -9.26 2.02
C GLU A 118 -4.71 -8.82 3.41
N LEU A 119 -5.11 -7.55 3.57
CA LEU A 119 -5.66 -7.05 4.82
C LEU A 119 -6.97 -7.77 5.20
N ALA A 120 -7.85 -8.00 4.24
CA ALA A 120 -9.13 -8.67 4.47
C ALA A 120 -8.93 -10.14 4.88
N ALA A 121 -8.03 -10.84 4.20
CA ALA A 121 -7.67 -12.22 4.53
C ALA A 121 -7.12 -12.32 5.96
N TYR A 122 -6.21 -11.42 6.35
CA TYR A 122 -5.65 -11.40 7.70
C TYR A 122 -6.67 -11.03 8.79
N VAL A 123 -7.47 -9.99 8.56
CA VAL A 123 -8.45 -9.48 9.54
C VAL A 123 -9.59 -10.48 9.72
N GLY A 124 -10.08 -11.07 8.63
CA GLY A 124 -11.15 -12.06 8.60
C GLY A 124 -10.76 -13.42 9.15
N ALA A 125 -9.47 -13.75 9.18
CA ALA A 125 -8.99 -14.99 9.76
C ALA A 125 -9.23 -15.05 11.28
N HIS A 126 -9.69 -16.23 11.72
CA HIS A 126 -9.83 -16.61 13.11
C HIS A 126 -8.53 -17.20 13.68
N LEU A 127 -7.77 -17.91 12.84
CA LEU A 127 -6.43 -18.37 13.17
C LEU A 127 -5.40 -17.71 12.25
N ARG A 128 -4.36 -17.15 12.86
CA ARG A 128 -3.29 -16.40 12.17
C ARG A 128 -1.98 -17.10 12.46
N GLU A 129 -1.44 -17.76 11.45
CA GLU A 129 -0.19 -18.48 11.56
C GLU A 129 0.95 -17.58 11.07
N ARG A 130 1.98 -17.45 11.90
CA ARG A 130 3.16 -16.68 11.56
C ARG A 130 4.07 -17.57 10.71
N GLY A 131 4.29 -17.21 9.46
CA GLY A 131 5.29 -17.89 8.63
C GLY A 131 6.71 -17.67 9.17
N GLY A 132 7.67 -18.50 8.74
CA GLY A 132 9.08 -18.42 9.14
C GLY A 132 9.85 -17.21 8.60
N ALA A 133 9.19 -16.27 7.92
CA ALA A 133 9.82 -15.08 7.36
C ALA A 133 10.20 -14.08 8.46
N SER A 134 11.33 -13.38 8.26
CA SER A 134 11.86 -12.42 9.22
C SER A 134 10.80 -11.36 9.59
N PRO A 135 10.36 -11.32 10.87
CA PRO A 135 9.22 -10.52 11.28
C PRO A 135 9.51 -9.02 11.30
N THR A 136 10.78 -8.64 11.16
CA THR A 136 11.15 -7.24 11.19
C THR A 136 10.52 -6.53 10.02
N MET A 137 10.58 -7.04 8.78
CA MET A 137 10.21 -6.26 7.59
C MET A 137 8.82 -6.51 7.01
N ALA A 138 8.13 -7.56 7.44
CA ALA A 138 6.78 -7.91 6.99
C ALA A 138 5.72 -6.85 7.34
N MET A 139 4.71 -6.72 6.48
CA MET A 139 3.61 -5.76 6.66
C MET A 139 2.70 -6.14 7.84
N ILE A 140 2.27 -7.41 7.91
CA ILE A 140 1.27 -7.88 8.86
C ILE A 140 1.68 -7.65 10.34
N PRO A 141 2.90 -8.00 10.78
CA PRO A 141 3.32 -7.75 12.16
C PRO A 141 3.29 -6.26 12.53
N ARG A 142 3.55 -5.38 11.55
CA ARG A 142 3.62 -3.91 11.71
C ARG A 142 2.28 -3.20 11.62
N LEU A 143 1.19 -3.92 11.34
CA LEU A 143 -0.13 -3.31 11.30
C LEU A 143 -0.45 -2.63 12.64
N PRO A 144 -1.11 -1.46 12.62
CA PRO A 144 -1.54 -0.78 13.84
C PRO A 144 -2.36 -1.69 14.76
N ALA A 145 -2.15 -1.57 16.07
CA ALA A 145 -2.84 -2.41 17.06
C ALA A 145 -4.37 -2.37 16.90
N TRP A 146 -4.94 -1.20 16.59
CA TRP A 146 -6.38 -1.03 16.41
C TRP A 146 -6.95 -1.88 15.26
N LEU A 147 -6.18 -2.08 14.18
CA LEU A 147 -6.61 -2.87 13.02
C LEU A 147 -6.61 -4.37 13.33
N LYS A 148 -5.76 -4.79 14.29
CA LYS A 148 -5.63 -6.19 14.73
C LYS A 148 -6.64 -6.60 15.81
N ARG A 149 -7.25 -5.62 16.50
CA ARG A 149 -8.23 -5.85 17.59
C ARG A 149 -9.49 -6.54 17.08
N ALA A 150 -9.91 -7.60 17.80
CA ALA A 150 -11.09 -8.39 17.44
C ALA A 150 -12.38 -7.55 17.40
N GLU A 151 -12.56 -6.63 18.34
CA GLU A 151 -13.72 -5.71 18.40
C GLU A 151 -13.87 -4.84 17.15
N ASN A 152 -12.76 -4.51 16.49
CA ASN A 152 -12.75 -3.70 15.28
C ASN A 152 -12.92 -4.54 14.00
N ARG A 153 -12.81 -5.87 14.07
CA ARG A 153 -12.90 -6.78 12.91
C ARG A 153 -14.09 -6.47 11.98
N PRO A 154 -15.35 -6.41 12.45
CA PRO A 154 -16.48 -6.16 11.56
C PRO A 154 -16.39 -4.78 10.89
N LYS A 155 -15.96 -3.75 11.64
CA LYS A 155 -15.79 -2.38 11.11
C LYS A 155 -14.67 -2.32 10.06
N VAL A 156 -13.54 -2.99 10.32
CA VAL A 156 -12.41 -3.03 9.39
C VAL A 156 -12.77 -3.78 8.11
N LEU A 157 -13.45 -4.93 8.21
CA LEU A 157 -13.89 -5.67 7.02
C LEU A 157 -14.87 -4.84 6.17
N ALA A 158 -15.85 -4.18 6.78
CA ALA A 158 -16.75 -3.26 6.07
C ALA A 158 -15.99 -2.07 5.43
N GLY A 159 -14.99 -1.55 6.13
CA GLY A 159 -14.09 -0.52 5.59
C GLY A 159 -13.30 -1.01 4.38
N LEU A 160 -12.77 -2.23 4.42
CA LEU A 160 -12.04 -2.85 3.30
C LEU A 160 -12.96 -3.09 2.10
N GLU A 161 -14.20 -3.52 2.30
CA GLU A 161 -15.19 -3.60 1.22
C GLU A 161 -15.50 -2.24 0.61
N THR A 162 -15.58 -1.19 1.44
CA THR A 162 -15.71 0.19 0.96
C THR A 162 -14.54 0.58 0.06
N LEU A 163 -13.31 0.20 0.44
CA LEU A 163 -12.12 0.44 -0.40
C LEU A 163 -12.18 -0.34 -1.72
N ARG A 164 -12.62 -1.62 -1.71
CA ARG A 164 -12.82 -2.40 -2.94
C ARG A 164 -13.83 -1.74 -3.88
N ALA A 165 -14.93 -1.21 -3.32
CA ALA A 165 -15.92 -0.48 -4.11
C ALA A 165 -15.37 0.82 -4.68
N LEU A 166 -14.55 1.54 -3.90
CA LEU A 166 -13.92 2.80 -4.29
C LEU A 166 -12.88 2.64 -5.40
N ASP A 167 -12.18 1.50 -5.47
CA ASP A 167 -11.18 1.25 -6.52
C ASP A 167 -11.78 1.18 -7.93
N ARG A 168 -13.07 0.83 -8.05
CA ARG A 168 -13.81 0.83 -9.31
C ARG A 168 -14.22 2.23 -9.78
N ARG A 169 -14.12 3.23 -8.90
CA ARG A 169 -14.50 4.62 -9.17
C ARG A 169 -13.28 5.45 -9.57
N SER A 170 -13.52 6.56 -10.28
CA SER A 170 -12.42 7.36 -10.85
C SER A 170 -12.65 8.86 -10.87
N THR A 171 -13.87 9.35 -10.67
CA THR A 171 -14.17 10.79 -10.78
C THR A 171 -13.90 11.50 -9.46
N ALA A 172 -13.65 12.81 -9.50
CA ALA A 172 -13.38 13.59 -8.28
C ALA A 172 -14.52 13.52 -7.24
N ALA A 173 -15.77 13.38 -7.69
CA ALA A 173 -16.95 13.27 -6.84
C ALA A 173 -17.01 11.93 -6.07
N ASP A 174 -16.37 10.89 -6.61
CA ASP A 174 -16.31 9.58 -5.96
C ASP A 174 -15.32 9.52 -4.80
N ARG A 175 -14.41 10.51 -4.73
CA ARG A 175 -13.31 10.52 -3.77
C ARG A 175 -13.85 10.53 -2.34
N SER A 176 -13.32 9.63 -1.53
CA SER A 176 -13.59 9.63 -0.09
C SER A 176 -13.19 10.95 0.58
N ALA A 177 -14.00 11.43 1.52
CA ALA A 177 -13.67 12.60 2.34
C ALA A 177 -12.36 12.42 3.12
N ALA A 178 -12.01 11.17 3.46
CA ALA A 178 -10.78 10.81 4.14
C ALA A 178 -9.51 11.01 3.30
N ALA A 179 -9.63 11.19 1.98
CA ALA A 179 -8.49 11.17 1.09
C ALA A 179 -7.45 12.24 1.42
N HIS A 180 -7.81 13.40 2.00
CA HIS A 180 -6.86 14.45 2.39
C HIS A 180 -6.54 14.49 3.89
N GLU A 181 -7.12 13.58 4.68
CA GLU A 181 -6.91 13.55 6.12
C GLU A 181 -5.53 12.95 6.44
N ARG A 182 -4.65 13.77 7.04
CA ARG A 182 -3.33 13.31 7.50
C ARG A 182 -3.47 12.58 8.84
N GLY A 183 -3.93 11.34 8.79
CA GLY A 183 -4.19 10.52 9.99
C GLY A 183 -3.04 9.61 10.42
N ASP A 184 -2.27 9.11 9.46
CA ASP A 184 -1.18 8.15 9.70
C ASP A 184 -0.05 8.46 8.73
N ARG A 185 1.04 9.06 9.21
CA ARG A 185 2.27 9.24 8.42
C ARG A 185 3.19 8.07 8.71
N PRO A 186 3.86 7.50 7.69
CA PRO A 186 4.87 6.48 7.94
C PRO A 186 5.93 7.06 8.86
N ARG A 187 6.34 6.29 9.88
CA ARG A 187 7.56 6.61 10.62
C ARG A 187 8.72 6.52 9.61
N PRO A 188 9.55 7.56 9.48
CA PRO A 188 10.68 7.50 8.57
C PRO A 188 11.60 6.35 9.00
N TYR A 189 11.71 5.35 8.16
CA TYR A 189 12.74 4.31 8.28
C TYR A 189 13.88 4.70 7.33
N GLY A 190 15.12 4.65 7.82
CA GLY A 190 16.30 4.94 7.01
C GLY A 190 16.41 3.93 5.87
N SER A 191 16.01 4.34 4.66
CA SER A 191 16.20 3.55 3.44
C SER A 191 17.25 4.23 2.56
N LEU A 192 18.52 3.99 2.89
CA LEU A 192 19.65 4.37 2.04
C LEU A 192 20.21 3.11 1.39
N TYR A 193 20.36 3.14 0.07
CA TYR A 193 21.03 2.08 -0.68
C TYR A 193 22.28 2.64 -1.33
N PHE A 194 23.45 2.16 -0.93
CA PHE A 194 24.71 2.54 -1.56
C PHE A 194 24.87 1.78 -2.87
N ARG A 195 25.11 2.50 -3.96
CA ARG A 195 25.58 1.85 -5.19
C ARG A 195 26.93 1.24 -4.88
N GLY A 196 27.04 -0.09 -4.92
CA GLY A 196 28.34 -0.75 -4.78
C GLY A 196 29.32 -0.17 -5.78
N GLY A 197 30.55 0.13 -5.33
CA GLY A 197 31.62 0.61 -6.20
C GLY A 197 31.96 -0.42 -7.28
N ALA A 198 32.55 0.04 -8.38
CA ALA A 198 33.15 -0.85 -9.37
C ALA A 198 34.22 -1.72 -8.68
N TYR A 199 34.08 -3.03 -8.79
CA TYR A 199 35.21 -3.95 -8.67
C TYR A 199 36.00 -3.89 -9.98
#